data_AF-A0A955SVW4-F1
#
_entry.id   AF-A0A955SVW4-F1
#
_cell.length_a   1.000
_cell.length_b   1.000
_cell.length_c   1.000
_cell.angle_alpha   90.00
_cell.angle_beta   90.00
_cell.angle_gamma   90.00
#
_symmetry.space_group_name_H-M   'P 1'
#
loop_
_entity.id
_entity.type
_entity.pdbx_description
1 polymer ?
#
loop_
_entity_poly.entity_id
_entity_poly.type
_entity_poly.pdbx_seq_one_letter_code
_entity_poly.pdbx_strand_id
1 'polypeptide(L)'
;NIMNPEHTEGAIGAYGGNDKVYFTHDFGGRDISYNLSLEPDDVSLSPTQPNPGDTVRLSFIVWNNGVTDAFPVEVRVDKREGGGGWSAITGDLWLRNILEGGKGVSTYTDLDTSGYSRGTEIRVVIDPNGLFTETDESDNSAGIVLIPAGSTSRGDLTADGVVDGMDLFRFAAGWQTLDWTCNLDTGGYVNCQDLVLLLKEMD
;
A
#
# COMPACT_ATOMS: atom_id res chain seq x y z
N ASN A 1 50.30 -42.01 20.77
CA ASN A 1 50.34 -41.42 22.13
C ASN A 1 51.61 -40.59 22.25
N ILE A 2 51.57 -39.32 21.83
CA ILE A 2 52.60 -38.32 22.13
C ILE A 2 51.82 -37.01 22.33
N MET A 3 51.47 -36.72 23.58
CA MET A 3 50.94 -35.41 23.97
C MET A 3 52.12 -34.44 24.10
N ASN A 4 51.99 -33.27 23.48
CA ASN A 4 52.87 -32.12 23.71
C ASN A 4 52.46 -31.43 25.04
N PRO A 5 53.34 -31.28 26.04
CA PRO A 5 52.95 -30.86 27.39
C PRO A 5 53.03 -29.35 27.67
N GLU A 6 53.07 -28.46 26.66
CA GLU A 6 53.32 -27.02 26.90
C GLU A 6 52.17 -26.05 26.59
N HIS A 7 50.91 -26.50 26.52
CA HIS A 7 49.79 -25.56 26.59
C HIS A 7 49.23 -25.50 28.00
N THR A 8 49.78 -24.57 28.80
CA THR A 8 49.13 -24.11 30.02
C THR A 8 47.96 -23.22 29.58
N GLU A 9 46.75 -23.77 29.51
CA GLU A 9 45.56 -22.93 29.38
C GLU A 9 45.46 -22.07 30.64
N GLY A 10 45.75 -20.78 30.48
CA GLY A 10 45.54 -19.79 31.52
C GLY A 10 44.07 -19.81 31.91
N ALA A 11 43.83 -20.09 33.19
CA ALA A 11 42.50 -20.05 33.79
C ALA A 11 41.84 -18.70 33.47
N ILE A 12 40.74 -18.74 32.71
CA ILE A 12 39.88 -17.58 32.48
C ILE A 12 39.19 -17.30 33.82
N GLY A 13 39.68 -16.30 34.54
CA GLY A 13 39.09 -15.85 35.79
C GLY A 13 37.65 -15.40 35.55
N ALA A 14 36.70 -16.10 36.15
CA ALA A 14 35.30 -15.69 36.20
C ALA A 14 35.19 -14.39 37.00
N TYR A 15 35.16 -13.25 36.30
CA TYR A 15 34.66 -12.01 36.88
C TYR A 15 33.14 -12.12 36.99
N GLY A 16 32.67 -12.36 38.21
CA GLY A 16 31.27 -12.26 38.58
C GLY A 16 30.79 -10.82 38.50
N GLY A 17 30.41 -10.39 37.30
CA GLY A 17 29.46 -9.32 37.09
C GLY A 17 28.09 -9.94 36.83
N ASN A 18 27.06 -9.47 37.50
CA ASN A 18 25.66 -9.89 37.39
C ASN A 18 25.01 -9.46 36.06
N ASP A 19 25.84 -9.14 35.07
CA ASP A 19 25.42 -8.72 33.75
C ASP A 19 25.44 -9.96 32.85
N LYS A 20 24.25 -10.43 32.49
CA LYS A 20 24.08 -11.48 31.48
C LYS A 20 24.45 -10.90 30.11
N VAL A 21 25.72 -10.61 29.91
CA VAL A 21 26.25 -10.33 28.58
C VAL A 21 26.33 -11.68 27.89
N TYR A 22 25.35 -11.93 27.02
CA TYR A 22 25.41 -13.05 26.10
C TYR A 22 26.66 -12.86 25.23
N PHE A 23 27.71 -13.62 25.51
CA PHE A 23 28.81 -13.78 24.58
C PHE A 23 28.27 -14.55 23.38
N THR A 24 27.83 -13.85 22.35
CA THR A 24 27.70 -14.43 21.02
C THR A 24 29.12 -14.76 20.56
N HIS A 25 29.39 -16.06 20.41
CA HIS A 25 30.63 -16.55 19.83
C HIS A 25 30.57 -16.18 18.34
N ASP A 26 31.11 -15.00 18.04
CA ASP A 26 31.15 -14.49 16.69
C ASP A 26 32.21 -15.24 15.88
N PHE A 27 31.76 -16.14 15.02
CA PHE A 27 32.61 -16.83 14.05
C PHE A 27 32.55 -16.19 12.65
N GLY A 28 32.12 -14.93 12.50
CA GLY A 28 32.01 -14.33 11.17
C GLY A 28 31.62 -12.85 11.03
N GLY A 29 31.47 -12.10 12.13
CA GLY A 29 31.45 -10.64 12.23
C GLY A 29 30.57 -9.88 11.25
N ARG A 30 29.49 -10.49 10.76
CA ARG A 30 28.50 -9.72 10.00
C ARG A 30 27.54 -9.13 11.01
N ASP A 31 27.55 -7.80 11.08
CA ASP A 31 26.50 -7.04 11.75
C ASP A 31 25.15 -7.55 11.26
N ILE A 32 24.24 -7.90 12.18
CA ILE A 32 22.86 -8.25 11.83
C ILE A 32 22.07 -6.96 11.88
N SER A 33 21.67 -6.47 10.71
CA SER A 33 20.85 -5.27 10.59
C SER A 33 19.97 -5.41 9.35
N TYR A 34 18.67 -5.34 9.59
CA TYR A 34 17.62 -5.26 8.57
C TYR A 34 17.23 -3.80 8.38
N ASN A 35 16.96 -3.41 7.14
CA ASN A 35 16.32 -2.14 6.83
C ASN A 35 15.57 -2.27 5.51
N LEU A 36 14.33 -2.68 5.60
CA LEU A 36 13.39 -2.79 4.53
C LEU A 36 12.76 -1.41 4.31
N SER A 37 12.58 -1.04 3.06
CA SER A 37 12.01 0.26 2.76
C SER A 37 11.25 0.23 1.45
N LEU A 38 10.27 1.13 1.33
CA LEU A 38 9.68 1.47 0.04
C LEU A 38 9.40 2.97 -0.05
N GLU A 39 9.54 3.52 -1.25
CA GLU A 39 9.15 4.89 -1.54
C GLU A 39 7.81 4.93 -2.29
N PRO A 40 7.09 6.07 -2.30
CA PRO A 40 5.87 6.20 -3.11
C PRO A 40 6.09 5.90 -4.59
N ASP A 41 7.27 6.24 -5.13
CA ASP A 41 7.63 5.98 -6.53
C ASP A 41 7.91 4.49 -6.82
N ASP A 42 8.15 3.68 -5.79
CA ASP A 42 8.29 2.23 -5.92
C ASP A 42 6.93 1.54 -6.10
N VAL A 43 5.82 2.23 -5.85
CA VAL A 43 4.45 1.71 -5.92
C VAL A 43 3.77 2.24 -7.18
N SER A 44 3.22 1.33 -7.99
CA SER A 44 2.55 1.69 -9.23
C SER A 44 1.27 0.89 -9.45
N LEU A 45 0.32 1.51 -10.14
CA LEU A 45 -0.98 0.95 -10.49
C LEU A 45 -1.11 0.89 -12.01
N SER A 46 -1.60 -0.23 -12.53
CA SER A 46 -1.86 -0.43 -13.95
C SER A 46 -3.23 -1.10 -14.14
N PRO A 47 -4.21 -0.44 -14.77
CA PRO A 47 -4.15 0.93 -15.29
C PRO A 47 -4.04 1.98 -14.17
N THR A 48 -3.40 3.12 -14.46
CA THR A 48 -3.26 4.24 -13.50
C THR A 48 -4.59 4.93 -13.20
N GLN A 49 -5.54 4.82 -14.12
CA GLN A 49 -6.90 5.35 -14.00
C GLN A 49 -7.90 4.24 -14.40
N PRO A 50 -8.20 3.29 -13.49
CA PRO A 50 -9.21 2.26 -13.74
C PRO A 50 -10.62 2.85 -13.71
N ASN A 51 -11.55 2.34 -14.50
CA ASN A 51 -12.96 2.61 -14.27
C ASN A 51 -13.43 1.85 -13.01
N PRO A 52 -14.48 2.30 -12.31
CA PRO A 52 -15.05 1.55 -11.20
C PRO A 52 -15.41 0.12 -11.61
N GLY A 53 -14.84 -0.85 -10.90
CA GLY A 53 -15.04 -2.28 -11.16
C GLY A 53 -14.03 -2.91 -12.11
N ASP A 54 -13.08 -2.12 -12.64
CA ASP A 54 -11.90 -2.67 -13.31
C ASP A 54 -10.98 -3.34 -12.30
N THR A 55 -10.33 -4.40 -12.74
CA THR A 55 -9.25 -5.04 -11.99
C THR A 55 -7.94 -4.31 -12.24
N VAL A 56 -7.28 -3.88 -11.17
CA VAL A 56 -6.00 -3.17 -11.23
C VAL A 56 -4.86 -4.07 -10.80
N ARG A 57 -3.74 -3.92 -11.50
CA ARG A 57 -2.46 -4.46 -11.08
C ARG A 57 -1.71 -3.44 -10.22
N LEU A 58 -1.45 -3.80 -8.97
CA LEU A 58 -0.55 -3.09 -8.07
C LEU A 58 0.83 -3.74 -8.14
N SER A 59 1.85 -2.97 -8.53
CA SER A 59 3.25 -3.40 -8.51
C SER A 59 4.02 -2.57 -7.49
N PHE A 60 4.87 -3.22 -6.70
CA PHE A 60 5.70 -2.53 -5.71
C PHE A 60 7.10 -3.13 -5.64
N ILE A 61 8.06 -2.27 -5.31
CA ILE A 61 9.46 -2.61 -5.09
C ILE A 61 9.75 -2.41 -3.60
N VAL A 62 10.40 -3.39 -2.99
CA VAL A 62 10.88 -3.34 -1.60
C VAL A 62 12.39 -3.40 -1.64
N TRP A 63 13.06 -2.45 -1.00
CA TRP A 63 14.50 -2.39 -0.89
C TRP A 63 14.94 -3.00 0.44
N ASN A 64 16.13 -3.61 0.47
CA ASN A 64 16.81 -3.99 1.70
C ASN A 64 18.12 -3.22 1.80
N ASN A 65 18.09 -2.11 2.52
CA ASN A 65 19.24 -1.26 2.82
C ASN A 65 20.07 -1.78 4.00
N GLY A 66 19.64 -2.88 4.62
CA GLY A 66 20.38 -3.58 5.65
C GLY A 66 21.54 -4.41 5.11
N VAL A 67 22.28 -5.02 6.03
CA VAL A 67 23.44 -5.89 5.75
C VAL A 67 23.10 -7.37 5.99
N THR A 68 21.81 -7.72 6.02
CA THR A 68 21.34 -9.08 6.27
C THR A 68 20.20 -9.43 5.32
N ASP A 69 20.25 -10.62 4.72
CA ASP A 69 19.20 -11.15 3.85
C ASP A 69 17.87 -11.30 4.62
N ALA A 70 16.78 -10.75 4.08
CA ALA A 70 15.44 -10.85 4.67
C ALA A 70 14.60 -11.92 3.96
N PHE A 71 14.14 -12.93 4.70
CA PHE A 71 13.25 -13.97 4.18
C PHE A 71 12.54 -14.79 5.29
N PRO A 72 11.28 -15.20 5.08
CA PRO A 72 10.30 -14.61 4.16
C PRO A 72 9.75 -13.29 4.72
N VAL A 73 9.53 -12.28 3.87
CA VAL A 73 9.02 -10.98 4.29
C VAL A 73 7.53 -10.90 3.98
N GLU A 74 6.72 -10.63 5.00
CA GLU A 74 5.28 -10.41 4.86
C GLU A 74 5.02 -8.99 4.34
N VAL A 75 4.05 -8.86 3.44
CA VAL A 75 3.58 -7.58 2.92
C VAL A 75 2.07 -7.55 3.03
N ARG A 76 1.52 -6.38 3.36
CA ARG A 76 0.07 -6.16 3.37
C ARG A 76 -0.29 -4.91 2.59
N VAL A 77 -1.38 -4.98 1.84
CA VAL A 77 -1.96 -3.81 1.16
C VAL A 77 -3.22 -3.40 1.89
N ASP A 78 -3.24 -2.17 2.39
CA ASP A 78 -4.37 -1.55 3.06
C ASP A 78 -5.04 -0.50 2.15
N LYS A 79 -6.34 -0.29 2.30
CA LYS A 79 -7.07 0.87 1.74
C LYS A 79 -7.63 1.78 2.81
N ARG A 80 -7.83 3.04 2.45
CA ARG A 80 -8.60 4.03 3.20
C ARG A 80 -9.49 4.84 2.26
N GLU A 81 -10.75 5.03 2.66
CA GLU A 81 -11.73 5.83 1.91
C GLU A 81 -12.17 7.03 2.76
N GLY A 82 -12.27 8.22 2.15
CA GLY A 82 -12.87 9.41 2.77
C GLY A 82 -12.26 9.85 4.12
N GLY A 83 -10.97 9.55 4.36
CA GLY A 83 -10.31 9.82 5.65
C GLY A 83 -10.67 8.87 6.79
N GLY A 84 -11.34 7.75 6.49
CA GLY A 84 -11.67 6.69 7.45
C GLY A 84 -10.45 5.89 7.96
N GLY A 85 -10.71 4.75 8.61
CA GLY A 85 -9.65 3.84 9.05
C GLY A 85 -9.02 3.04 7.89
N TRP A 86 -7.78 2.60 8.08
CA TRP A 86 -7.13 1.64 7.17
C TRP A 86 -7.78 0.26 7.30
N SER A 87 -8.03 -0.39 6.16
CA SER A 87 -8.59 -1.74 6.08
C SER A 87 -7.74 -2.58 5.13
N ALA A 88 -7.34 -3.78 5.55
CA ALA A 88 -6.58 -4.68 4.69
C ALA A 88 -7.43 -5.14 3.49
N ILE A 89 -6.86 -5.08 2.29
CA ILE A 89 -7.48 -5.50 1.02
C ILE A 89 -6.97 -6.87 0.59
N THR A 90 -5.70 -7.13 0.88
CA THR A 90 -5.01 -8.37 0.53
C THR A 90 -4.97 -9.30 1.73
N GLY A 91 -4.96 -10.61 1.45
CA GLY A 91 -4.46 -11.59 2.40
C GLY A 91 -2.93 -11.63 2.41
N ASP A 92 -2.40 -12.74 2.90
CA ASP A 92 -0.98 -13.03 3.05
C ASP A 92 -0.17 -12.87 1.73
N LEU A 93 0.49 -11.72 1.52
CA LEU A 93 1.50 -11.53 0.48
C LEU A 93 2.89 -11.75 1.07
N TRP A 94 3.71 -12.55 0.38
CA TRP A 94 5.05 -12.90 0.87
C TRP A 94 6.11 -12.69 -0.21
N LEU A 95 7.16 -11.96 0.14
CA LEU A 95 8.41 -11.89 -0.61
C LEU A 95 9.35 -12.99 -0.12
N ARG A 96 9.73 -13.90 -1.03
CA ARG A 96 10.49 -15.11 -0.66
C ARG A 96 11.92 -14.82 -0.20
N ASN A 97 12.56 -13.80 -0.76
CA ASN A 97 13.93 -13.44 -0.46
C ASN A 97 14.19 -12.00 -0.93
N ILE A 98 14.82 -11.20 -0.06
CA ILE A 98 15.41 -9.91 -0.39
C ILE A 98 16.84 -9.91 0.13
N LEU A 99 17.81 -10.05 -0.77
CA LEU A 99 19.24 -10.10 -0.43
C LEU A 99 19.73 -8.79 0.19
N GLU A 100 20.85 -8.85 0.93
CA GLU A 100 21.58 -7.69 1.44
C GLU A 100 21.85 -6.66 0.33
N GLY A 101 21.51 -5.39 0.57
CA GLY A 101 21.61 -4.31 -0.44
C GLY A 101 20.75 -4.48 -1.69
N GLY A 102 19.85 -5.48 -1.70
CA GLY A 102 19.07 -5.90 -2.85
C GLY A 102 17.66 -5.28 -2.88
N LYS A 103 16.83 -5.81 -3.78
CA LYS A 103 15.41 -5.46 -3.88
C LYS A 103 14.53 -6.66 -4.20
N GLY A 104 13.35 -6.70 -3.59
CA GLY A 104 12.25 -7.59 -3.92
C GLY A 104 11.23 -6.86 -4.78
N VAL A 105 10.70 -7.54 -5.80
CA VAL A 105 9.61 -6.99 -6.63
C VAL A 105 8.44 -7.95 -6.53
N SER A 106 7.25 -7.42 -6.25
CA SER A 106 6.03 -8.19 -6.28
C SER A 106 4.94 -7.45 -7.04
N THR A 107 3.91 -8.20 -7.41
CA THR A 107 2.78 -7.68 -8.14
C THR A 107 1.52 -8.39 -7.69
N TYR A 108 0.53 -7.62 -7.27
CA TYR A 108 -0.80 -8.07 -6.94
C TYR A 108 -1.75 -7.68 -8.08
N THR A 109 -2.36 -8.66 -8.74
CA THR A 109 -3.13 -8.44 -9.99
C THR A 109 -4.64 -8.43 -9.77
N ASP A 110 -5.14 -8.73 -8.57
CA ASP A 110 -6.56 -8.94 -8.31
C ASP A 110 -7.20 -7.78 -7.49
N LEU A 111 -6.71 -6.55 -7.68
CA LEU A 111 -7.29 -5.39 -6.99
C LEU A 111 -8.60 -4.98 -7.68
N ASP A 112 -9.72 -5.47 -7.17
CA ASP A 112 -11.06 -5.06 -7.61
C ASP A 112 -11.38 -3.65 -7.07
N THR A 113 -11.59 -2.71 -8.01
CA THR A 113 -11.93 -1.31 -7.70
C THR A 113 -13.43 -1.08 -7.55
N SER A 114 -14.25 -2.14 -7.61
CA SER A 114 -15.69 -2.06 -7.37
C SER A 114 -15.97 -1.40 -6.01
N GLY A 115 -16.72 -0.31 -6.04
CA GLY A 115 -17.10 0.44 -4.83
C GLY A 115 -16.01 1.32 -4.24
N TYR A 116 -14.87 1.49 -4.91
CA TYR A 116 -13.84 2.43 -4.46
C TYR A 116 -14.26 3.85 -4.80
N SER A 117 -14.19 4.75 -3.82
CA SER A 117 -14.51 6.17 -4.01
C SER A 117 -13.30 6.94 -4.54
N ARG A 118 -13.52 8.14 -5.09
CA ARG A 118 -12.41 9.03 -5.45
C ARG A 118 -11.56 9.35 -4.23
N GLY A 119 -10.25 9.34 -4.39
CA GLY A 119 -9.33 9.58 -3.27
C GLY A 119 -9.24 8.39 -2.32
N THR A 120 -9.62 7.18 -2.77
CA THR A 120 -9.24 5.95 -2.08
C THR A 120 -7.71 5.89 -2.06
N GLU A 121 -7.16 5.89 -0.85
CA GLU A 121 -5.73 5.73 -0.64
C GLU A 121 -5.41 4.25 -0.51
N ILE A 122 -4.40 3.81 -1.24
CA ILE A 122 -3.84 2.47 -1.16
C ILE A 122 -2.47 2.60 -0.52
N ARG A 123 -2.15 1.74 0.45
CA ARG A 123 -0.84 1.71 1.09
C ARG A 123 -0.31 0.30 1.13
N VAL A 124 0.96 0.16 0.81
CA VAL A 124 1.73 -1.08 1.01
C VAL A 124 2.49 -0.94 2.33
N VAL A 125 2.40 -1.97 3.16
CA VAL A 125 3.08 -2.06 4.46
C VAL A 125 3.94 -3.32 4.45
N ILE A 126 5.23 -3.16 4.68
CA ILE A 126 6.19 -4.26 4.86
C ILE A 126 6.17 -4.68 6.33
N ASP A 127 6.32 -5.98 6.57
CA ASP A 127 6.40 -6.60 7.89
C ASP A 127 5.41 -6.01 8.92
N PRO A 128 4.10 -6.11 8.65
CA PRO A 128 3.08 -5.50 9.51
C PRO A 128 3.07 -6.07 10.94
N ASN A 129 3.76 -7.18 11.18
CA ASN A 129 3.85 -7.87 12.46
C ASN A 129 5.18 -7.60 13.19
N GLY A 130 6.13 -6.89 12.58
CA GLY A 130 7.44 -6.58 13.16
C GLY A 130 8.25 -7.82 13.51
N LEU A 131 8.26 -8.81 12.61
CA LEU A 131 9.07 -10.02 12.74
C LEU A 131 10.58 -9.73 12.58
N PHE A 132 10.94 -8.74 11.78
CA PHE A 132 12.28 -8.22 11.63
C PHE A 132 12.47 -7.03 12.57
N THR A 133 13.63 -6.95 13.22
CA THR A 133 14.00 -5.77 14.00
C THR A 133 14.86 -4.88 13.10
N GLU A 134 14.29 -3.76 12.69
CA GLU A 134 14.90 -2.91 11.66
C GLU A 134 15.59 -1.69 12.26
N THR A 135 16.48 -1.07 11.49
CA THR A 135 17.13 0.18 11.92
C THR A 135 16.21 1.39 11.81
N ASP A 136 15.30 1.34 10.84
CA ASP A 136 14.19 2.27 10.69
C ASP A 136 12.93 1.44 10.41
N GLU A 137 11.85 1.72 11.16
CA GLU A 137 10.55 1.07 11.00
C GLU A 137 9.54 2.02 10.32
N SER A 138 9.95 3.27 10.08
CA SER A 138 9.07 4.32 9.57
C SER A 138 9.02 4.39 8.04
N ASP A 139 9.99 3.78 7.36
CA ASP A 139 10.11 3.63 5.90
C ASP A 139 9.51 2.31 5.37
N ASN A 140 8.92 1.50 6.27
CA ASN A 140 8.21 0.26 5.95
C ASN A 140 6.82 0.47 5.33
N SER A 141 6.45 1.70 4.98
CA SER A 141 5.16 1.96 4.32
C SER A 141 5.22 3.07 3.29
N ALA A 142 4.61 2.84 2.13
CA ALA A 142 4.34 3.89 1.15
C ALA A 142 2.95 3.75 0.55
N GLY A 143 2.37 4.89 0.18
CA GLY A 143 1.01 4.99 -0.31
C GLY A 143 0.92 5.62 -1.69
N ILE A 144 -0.10 5.20 -2.42
CA ILE A 144 -0.52 5.78 -3.69
C ILE A 144 -2.02 6.07 -3.63
N VAL A 145 -2.43 7.21 -4.19
CA VAL A 145 -3.83 7.56 -4.30
C VAL A 145 -4.39 6.92 -5.57
N LEU A 146 -5.43 6.11 -5.44
CA LEU A 146 -6.18 5.62 -6.58
C LEU A 146 -7.10 6.73 -7.09
N ILE A 147 -6.97 7.04 -8.37
CA ILE A 147 -7.81 8.00 -9.08
C ILE A 147 -8.54 7.26 -10.19
N PRO A 148 -9.79 6.80 -9.96
CA PRO A 148 -10.56 6.14 -11.02
C PRO A 148 -10.76 7.05 -12.25
N ALA A 149 -10.72 6.47 -13.44
CA ALA A 149 -11.23 7.11 -14.66
C ALA A 149 -12.75 7.20 -14.57
N GLY A 150 -13.32 8.37 -14.90
CA GLY A 150 -14.78 8.54 -14.94
C GLY A 150 -15.45 8.46 -13.57
N SER A 151 -15.46 9.57 -12.84
CA SER A 151 -16.31 9.87 -11.70
C SER A 151 -15.69 11.09 -11.07
N THR A 152 -16.11 12.31 -11.42
CA THR A 152 -15.65 13.49 -10.67
C THR A 152 -16.77 14.33 -10.09
N SER A 153 -18.00 14.11 -10.57
CA SER A 153 -19.12 14.99 -10.31
C SER A 153 -20.42 14.20 -10.22
N ARG A 154 -21.36 14.61 -9.36
CA ARG A 154 -22.74 14.07 -9.45
C ARG A 154 -23.35 14.43 -10.82
N GLY A 155 -22.90 15.54 -11.41
CA GLY A 155 -23.26 15.96 -12.76
C GLY A 155 -22.60 15.18 -13.90
N ASP A 156 -21.65 14.28 -13.66
CA ASP A 156 -21.08 13.40 -14.69
C ASP A 156 -22.01 12.19 -14.87
N LEU A 157 -23.11 12.42 -15.59
CA LEU A 157 -24.21 11.47 -15.81
C LEU A 157 -23.92 10.46 -16.92
N THR A 158 -22.86 10.68 -17.67
CA THR A 158 -22.36 9.79 -18.71
C THR A 158 -21.25 8.87 -18.22
N ALA A 159 -20.67 9.18 -17.06
CA ALA A 159 -19.54 8.50 -16.44
C ALA A 159 -18.28 8.51 -17.34
N ASP A 160 -18.13 9.53 -18.20
CA ASP A 160 -16.97 9.69 -19.07
C ASP A 160 -15.87 10.54 -18.45
N GLY A 161 -16.12 11.11 -17.25
CA GLY A 161 -15.16 11.86 -16.47
C GLY A 161 -15.17 13.36 -16.72
N VAL A 162 -16.04 13.85 -17.61
CA VAL A 162 -16.24 15.28 -17.89
C VAL A 162 -17.69 15.63 -17.56
N VAL A 163 -17.95 16.87 -17.10
CA VAL A 163 -19.31 17.40 -17.03
C VAL A 163 -19.49 18.33 -18.21
N ASP A 164 -20.12 17.84 -19.28
CA ASP A 164 -20.26 18.56 -20.53
C ASP A 164 -21.70 18.50 -21.10
N GLY A 165 -21.84 18.86 -22.37
CA GLY A 165 -23.13 18.85 -23.05
C GLY A 165 -23.78 17.47 -23.08
N MET A 166 -23.02 16.38 -23.09
CA MET A 166 -23.53 15.01 -23.08
C MET A 166 -24.20 14.67 -21.74
N ASP A 167 -23.68 15.17 -20.62
CA ASP A 167 -24.33 15.05 -19.32
C ASP A 167 -25.60 15.86 -19.23
N LEU A 168 -25.62 17.07 -19.82
CA LEU A 168 -26.84 17.87 -19.95
C LEU A 168 -27.90 17.14 -20.78
N PHE A 169 -27.51 16.46 -21.85
CA PHE A 169 -28.43 15.61 -22.63
C PHE A 169 -28.96 14.44 -21.81
N ARG A 170 -28.09 13.74 -21.06
CA ARG A 170 -28.50 12.66 -20.15
C ARG A 170 -29.46 13.14 -19.08
N PHE A 171 -29.17 14.28 -18.46
CA PHE A 171 -30.03 14.92 -17.47
C PHE A 171 -31.41 15.27 -18.04
N ALA A 172 -31.45 15.90 -19.22
CA ALA A 172 -32.71 16.28 -19.86
C ALA A 172 -33.56 15.06 -20.22
N ALA A 173 -32.93 13.96 -20.67
CA ALA A 173 -33.62 12.70 -20.92
C ALA A 173 -34.17 12.11 -19.62
N GLY A 174 -33.35 12.07 -18.56
CA GLY A 174 -33.76 11.57 -17.24
C GLY A 174 -34.88 12.40 -16.60
N TRP A 175 -34.90 13.71 -16.80
CA TRP A 175 -35.98 14.58 -16.32
C TRP A 175 -37.32 14.18 -16.94
N GLN A 176 -37.38 13.98 -18.26
CA GLN A 176 -38.63 13.61 -18.94
C GLN A 176 -39.19 12.26 -18.46
N THR A 177 -38.31 11.35 -18.07
CA THR A 177 -38.68 10.02 -17.59
C THR A 177 -38.76 9.92 -16.07
N LEU A 178 -38.47 11.00 -15.33
CA LEU A 178 -38.31 11.01 -13.88
C LEU A 178 -37.34 9.92 -13.39
N ASP A 179 -36.26 9.71 -14.14
CA ASP A 179 -35.22 8.77 -13.78
C ASP A 179 -34.47 9.28 -12.55
N TRP A 180 -34.57 8.53 -11.45
CA TRP A 180 -33.98 8.88 -10.17
C TRP A 180 -32.44 8.91 -10.21
N THR A 181 -31.81 8.27 -11.20
CA THR A 181 -30.35 8.30 -11.37
C THR A 181 -29.83 9.69 -11.74
N CYS A 182 -30.69 10.58 -12.24
CA CYS A 182 -30.36 11.97 -12.57
C CYS A 182 -30.60 12.96 -11.40
N ASN A 183 -30.88 12.47 -10.17
CA ASN A 183 -31.04 13.32 -8.99
C ASN A 183 -29.66 13.71 -8.41
N LEU A 184 -29.37 15.00 -8.39
CA LEU A 184 -28.12 15.61 -7.98
C LEU A 184 -28.20 16.30 -6.60
N ASP A 185 -29.37 16.46 -5.99
CA ASP A 185 -29.59 17.26 -4.77
C ASP A 185 -30.07 16.49 -3.52
N THR A 186 -30.24 15.16 -3.60
CA THR A 186 -30.78 14.28 -2.51
C THR A 186 -32.23 14.56 -2.09
N GLY A 187 -32.94 15.47 -2.76
CA GLY A 187 -34.33 15.85 -2.49
C GLY A 187 -35.37 14.81 -2.90
N GLY A 188 -34.94 13.60 -3.28
CA GLY A 188 -35.82 12.48 -3.63
C GLY A 188 -36.43 12.51 -5.02
N TYR A 189 -36.36 13.63 -5.75
CA TYR A 189 -36.88 13.77 -7.12
C TYR A 189 -35.99 14.67 -7.97
N VAL A 190 -35.92 14.38 -9.28
CA VAL A 190 -35.30 15.26 -10.28
C VAL A 190 -36.13 16.53 -10.43
N ASN A 191 -35.50 17.68 -10.20
CA ASN A 191 -36.14 18.98 -10.14
C ASN A 191 -35.18 20.10 -10.60
N CYS A 192 -35.64 21.35 -10.54
CA CYS A 192 -34.86 22.50 -11.04
C CYS A 192 -33.56 22.76 -10.24
N GLN A 193 -33.51 22.33 -8.98
CA GLN A 193 -32.31 22.43 -8.15
C GLN A 193 -31.21 21.49 -8.66
N ASP A 194 -31.57 20.31 -9.17
CA ASP A 194 -30.62 19.40 -9.81
C ASP A 194 -30.01 20.02 -11.07
N LEU A 195 -30.83 20.70 -11.90
CA LEU A 195 -30.32 21.42 -13.07
C LEU A 195 -29.33 22.52 -12.69
N VAL A 196 -29.62 23.26 -11.62
CA VAL A 196 -28.74 24.31 -11.13
C VAL A 196 -27.41 23.72 -10.60
N LEU A 197 -27.43 22.53 -10.01
CA LEU A 197 -26.22 21.84 -9.59
C LEU A 197 -25.41 21.37 -10.80
N LEU A 198 -26.06 20.75 -11.78
CA LEU A 198 -25.42 20.30 -13.02
C LEU A 198 -24.71 21.45 -13.74
N LEU A 199 -25.42 22.57 -13.94
CA LEU A 199 -24.87 23.74 -14.64
C LEU A 199 -23.71 24.39 -13.90
N LYS A 200 -23.67 24.33 -12.57
CA LYS A 200 -22.54 24.83 -11.77
C LYS A 200 -21.29 23.97 -11.89
N GLU A 201 -21.45 22.71 -12.28
CA GLU A 201 -20.35 21.77 -12.47
C GLU A 201 -19.82 21.79 -13.92
N MET A 202 -20.51 22.49 -14.84
CA MET A 202 -20.08 22.69 -16.23
C MET A 202 -19.21 23.94 -16.45
N ASP A 203 -19.06 24.82 -15.45
CA ASP A 203 -18.20 26.02 -15.46
C ASP A 203 -16.75 25.70 -15.06
#